data_AF-A0A254NXB5-F1
#
_entry.id   AF-A0A254NXB5-F1
#
_cell.length_a   1.000
_cell.length_b   1.000
_cell.length_c   1.000
_cell.angle_alpha   90.00
_cell.angle_beta   90.00
_cell.angle_gamma   90.00
#
_symmetry.space_group_name_H-M   'P 1'
#
loop_
_entity.id
_entity.type
_entity.pdbx_description
1 polymer ?
#
loop_
_entity_poly.entity_id
_entity_poly.type
_entity_poly.pdbx_seq_one_letter_code
_entity_poly.pdbx_strand_id
1 'polypeptide(L)'
;MNELREERLEAAIRLGQEGRGEEARAALVELLAESGESAKLMYELASAHDRLGLEREAVPYYERSLELGLSEPDRPEALLGLGSTYRVLGEYEQAERVLREAVAEYPEHAELRVFLAMALHNRGRHAEAMKLLLEEIADHSAHEGVQSYQRAIRFYADRLDEVWK
;
A
#
# COMPACT_ATOMS: atom_id res chain seq x y z
N MET A 1 10.60 29.58 8.67
CA MET A 1 9.94 28.54 9.50
C MET A 1 9.46 27.38 8.64
N ASN A 2 8.84 27.60 7.46
CA ASN A 2 8.42 26.49 6.59
C ASN A 2 9.59 25.74 5.93
N GLU A 3 10.61 26.45 5.42
CA GLU A 3 11.80 25.83 4.80
C GLU A 3 12.56 24.90 5.77
N LEU A 4 12.82 25.36 7.00
CA LEU A 4 13.48 24.54 8.01
C LEU A 4 12.69 23.27 8.38
N ARG A 5 11.34 23.33 8.31
CA ARG A 5 10.46 22.18 8.54
C ARG A 5 10.60 21.17 7.41
N GLU A 6 10.58 21.63 6.17
CA GLU A 6 10.75 20.80 4.97
C GLU A 6 12.13 20.14 4.95
N GLU A 7 13.20 20.88 5.25
CA GLU A 7 14.56 20.33 5.32
C GLU A 7 14.71 19.22 6.37
N ARG A 8 14.09 19.41 7.55
CA ARG A 8 14.09 18.38 8.61
C ARG A 8 13.28 17.15 8.23
N LEU A 9 12.15 17.35 7.56
CA LEU A 9 11.33 16.25 7.04
C LEU A 9 12.14 15.43 6.02
N GLU A 10 12.75 16.09 5.03
CA GLU A 10 13.58 15.41 4.05
C GLU A 10 14.79 14.71 4.67
N ALA A 11 15.42 15.30 5.69
CA ALA A 11 16.50 14.66 6.43
C ALA A 11 16.03 13.36 7.10
N ALA A 12 14.85 13.37 7.73
CA ALA A 12 14.28 12.18 8.34
C ALA A 12 13.89 11.11 7.32
N ILE A 13 13.37 11.50 6.15
CA ILE A 13 13.09 10.60 5.03
C ILE A 13 14.39 9.90 4.58
N ARG A 14 15.48 10.66 4.40
CA ARG A 14 16.79 10.11 4.02
C ARG A 14 17.32 9.11 5.05
N LEU A 15 17.20 9.40 6.36
CA LEU A 15 17.56 8.46 7.41
C LEU A 15 16.83 7.12 7.24
N GLY A 16 15.54 7.16 6.93
CA GLY A 16 14.75 5.96 6.69
C GLY A 16 15.24 5.18 5.46
N GLN A 17 15.57 5.87 4.38
CA GLN A 17 16.09 5.25 3.14
C GLN A 17 17.47 4.60 3.34
N GLU A 18 18.27 5.12 4.25
CA GLU A 18 19.57 4.54 4.67
C GLU A 18 19.42 3.32 5.59
N GLY A 19 18.20 2.89 5.91
CA GLY A 19 17.93 1.81 6.86
C GLY A 19 18.01 2.23 8.33
N ARG A 20 18.16 3.53 8.62
CA ARG A 20 18.21 4.09 9.97
C ARG A 20 16.81 4.45 10.46
N GLY A 21 15.92 3.45 10.44
CA GLY A 21 14.48 3.64 10.68
C GLY A 21 14.15 4.22 12.05
N GLU A 22 14.86 3.83 13.09
CA GLU A 22 14.65 4.36 14.45
C GLU A 22 15.00 5.85 14.56
N GLU A 23 16.10 6.27 13.93
CA GLU A 23 16.51 7.68 13.90
C GLU A 23 15.54 8.52 13.07
N ALA A 24 15.06 7.98 11.94
CA ALA A 24 14.02 8.60 11.13
C ALA A 24 12.74 8.82 11.95
N ARG A 25 12.27 7.77 12.64
CA ARG A 25 11.08 7.85 13.50
C ARG A 25 11.24 8.90 14.58
N ALA A 26 12.38 8.90 15.29
CA ALA A 26 12.65 9.86 16.35
C ALA A 26 12.62 11.31 15.83
N ALA A 27 13.29 11.57 14.69
CA ALA A 27 13.31 12.90 14.07
C ALA A 27 11.92 13.36 13.62
N LEU A 28 11.09 12.46 13.08
CA LEU A 28 9.72 12.77 12.67
C LEU A 28 8.81 13.06 13.86
N VAL A 29 8.95 12.32 14.97
CA VAL A 29 8.18 12.55 16.21
C VAL A 29 8.56 13.90 16.82
N GLU A 30 9.85 14.24 16.83
CA GLU A 30 10.32 15.56 17.27
C GLU A 30 9.74 16.68 16.39
N LEU A 31 9.78 16.49 15.07
CA LEU A 31 9.23 17.45 14.11
C LEU A 31 7.72 17.65 14.30
N LEU A 32 6.98 16.58 14.60
CA LEU A 32 5.56 16.65 14.93
C LEU A 32 5.30 17.50 16.19
N ALA A 33 6.11 17.31 17.24
CA ALA A 33 5.96 18.04 18.49
C ALA A 33 6.19 19.55 18.33
N GLU A 34 7.12 19.94 17.45
CA GLU A 34 7.49 21.35 17.25
C GLU A 34 6.64 22.08 16.20
N SER A 35 6.33 21.40 15.10
CA SER A 35 5.74 22.04 13.91
C SER A 35 4.28 21.66 13.66
N GLY A 36 3.73 20.76 14.49
CA GLY A 36 2.39 20.21 14.32
C GLY A 36 2.25 19.27 13.13
N GLU A 37 1.04 18.81 12.90
CA GLU A 37 0.73 17.83 11.86
C GLU A 37 0.75 18.43 10.44
N SER A 38 1.05 17.59 9.46
CA SER A 38 0.74 17.79 8.05
C SER A 38 0.49 16.43 7.42
N ALA A 39 -0.25 16.38 6.32
CA ALA A 39 -0.55 15.12 5.65
C ALA A 39 0.73 14.32 5.34
N LYS A 40 1.74 14.98 4.75
CA LYS A 40 3.03 14.36 4.44
C LYS A 40 3.78 13.87 5.69
N LEU A 41 3.84 14.67 6.75
CA LEU A 41 4.53 14.26 7.99
C LEU A 41 3.86 13.04 8.63
N MET A 42 2.52 13.00 8.65
CA MET A 42 1.77 11.85 9.15
C MET A 42 2.06 10.59 8.32
N TYR A 43 2.10 10.72 6.98
CA TYR A 43 2.47 9.60 6.11
C TYR A 43 3.88 9.08 6.37
N GLU A 44 4.87 9.97 6.50
CA GLU A 44 6.25 9.56 6.78
C GLU A 44 6.41 8.90 8.15
N LEU A 45 5.66 9.36 9.16
CA LEU A 45 5.58 8.69 10.47
C LEU A 45 5.01 7.29 10.33
N ALA A 46 3.93 7.13 9.57
CA ALA A 46 3.33 5.83 9.33
C ALA A 46 4.32 4.86 8.65
N SER A 47 4.97 5.32 7.57
CA SER A 47 6.00 4.58 6.84
C SER A 47 7.22 4.24 7.70
N ALA A 48 7.62 5.13 8.62
CA ALA A 48 8.71 4.85 9.56
C ALA A 48 8.33 3.75 10.58
N HIS A 49 7.09 3.76 11.10
CA HIS A 49 6.60 2.72 12.01
C HIS A 49 6.43 1.38 11.29
N ASP A 50 5.85 1.37 10.08
CA ASP A 50 5.64 0.17 9.28
C ASP A 50 6.98 -0.53 8.95
N ARG A 51 8.00 0.22 8.52
CA ARG A 51 9.35 -0.33 8.28
C ARG A 51 10.03 -0.91 9.52
N LEU A 52 9.61 -0.52 10.72
CA LEU A 52 10.11 -1.04 11.98
C LEU A 52 9.30 -2.24 12.49
N GLY A 53 8.25 -2.68 11.77
CA GLY A 53 7.34 -3.74 12.23
C GLY A 53 6.49 -3.29 13.41
N LEU A 54 6.14 -2.00 13.44
CA LEU A 54 5.25 -1.41 14.44
C LEU A 54 3.90 -1.13 13.78
N GLU A 55 3.27 -2.19 13.28
CA GLU A 55 2.09 -2.08 12.40
C GLU A 55 0.91 -1.44 13.14
N ARG A 56 0.72 -1.75 14.42
CA ARG A 56 -0.38 -1.16 15.22
C ARG A 56 -0.21 0.35 15.38
N GLU A 57 1.02 0.80 15.56
CA GLU A 57 1.37 2.21 15.72
C GLU A 57 1.32 2.96 14.37
N ALA A 58 1.55 2.28 13.24
CA ALA A 58 1.51 2.88 11.92
C ALA A 58 0.08 3.30 11.49
N VAL A 59 -0.94 2.50 11.82
CA VAL A 59 -2.35 2.73 11.42
C VAL A 59 -2.84 4.16 11.67
N PRO A 60 -2.79 4.72 12.91
CA PRO A 60 -3.34 6.05 13.16
C PRO A 60 -2.63 7.15 12.36
N TYR A 61 -1.35 6.99 12.05
CA TYR A 61 -0.61 7.94 11.23
C TYR A 61 -1.01 7.87 9.75
N TYR A 62 -1.25 6.67 9.21
CA TYR A 62 -1.80 6.51 7.87
C TYR A 62 -3.22 7.08 7.75
N GLU A 63 -4.11 6.75 8.69
CA GLU A 63 -5.47 7.29 8.71
C GLU A 63 -5.43 8.83 8.76
N ARG A 64 -4.60 9.38 9.65
CA ARG A 64 -4.48 10.83 9.79
C ARG A 64 -3.91 11.52 8.56
N SER A 65 -2.95 10.90 7.86
CA SER A 65 -2.40 11.49 6.63
C SER A 65 -3.47 11.62 5.54
N LEU A 66 -4.29 10.58 5.38
CA LEU A 66 -5.39 10.55 4.41
C LEU A 66 -6.51 11.52 4.80
N GLU A 67 -6.86 11.61 6.08
CA GLU A 67 -7.85 12.59 6.59
C GLU A 67 -7.42 14.04 6.37
N LEU A 68 -6.12 14.33 6.48
CA LEU A 68 -5.55 15.65 6.22
C LEU A 68 -5.44 15.98 4.72
N GLY A 69 -5.89 15.08 3.84
CA GLY A 69 -5.91 15.29 2.40
C GLY A 69 -4.56 15.07 1.74
N LEU A 70 -3.79 14.07 2.18
CA LEU A 70 -2.61 13.62 1.44
C LEU A 70 -2.99 13.39 -0.02
N SER A 71 -2.22 13.97 -0.93
CA SER A 71 -2.45 13.94 -2.38
C SER A 71 -1.34 13.18 -3.09
N GLU A 72 -1.46 13.07 -4.41
CA GLU A 72 -0.35 12.68 -5.27
C GLU A 72 0.93 13.47 -4.96
N PRO A 73 2.12 12.82 -5.03
CA PRO A 73 2.31 11.43 -5.47
C PRO A 73 2.18 10.38 -4.35
N ASP A 74 1.98 10.76 -3.08
CA ASP A 74 2.15 9.85 -1.93
C ASP A 74 0.88 9.10 -1.50
N ARG A 75 -0.29 9.57 -1.97
CA ARG A 75 -1.59 9.01 -1.61
C ARG A 75 -1.75 7.53 -1.97
N PRO A 76 -1.37 7.03 -3.16
CA PRO A 76 -1.49 5.61 -3.49
C PRO A 76 -0.63 4.74 -2.58
N GLU A 77 0.58 5.18 -2.23
CA GLU A 77 1.46 4.46 -1.30
C GLU A 77 0.91 4.47 0.12
N ALA A 78 0.28 5.56 0.57
CA ALA A 78 -0.38 5.62 1.86
C ALA A 78 -1.57 4.66 1.95
N LEU A 79 -2.40 4.57 0.90
CA LEU A 79 -3.50 3.60 0.84
C LEU A 79 -2.99 2.16 0.78
N LEU A 80 -1.95 1.89 -0.01
CA LEU A 80 -1.28 0.58 -0.06
C LEU A 80 -0.75 0.19 1.32
N GLY A 81 0.01 1.09 1.94
CA GLY A 81 0.63 0.91 3.25
C GLY A 81 -0.42 0.63 4.32
N LEU A 82 -1.47 1.45 4.41
CA LEU A 82 -2.58 1.25 5.34
C LEU A 82 -3.30 -0.09 5.11
N GLY A 83 -3.63 -0.40 3.85
CA GLY A 83 -4.27 -1.66 3.49
C GLY A 83 -3.43 -2.89 3.85
N SER A 84 -2.11 -2.84 3.58
CA SER A 84 -1.18 -3.89 3.96
C SER A 84 -1.03 -4.01 5.48
N THR A 85 -0.99 -2.88 6.19
CA THR A 85 -0.87 -2.82 7.65
C THR A 85 -2.08 -3.50 8.31
N TYR A 86 -3.31 -3.11 7.94
CA TYR A 86 -4.52 -3.79 8.42
C TYR A 86 -4.50 -5.30 8.12
N ARG A 87 -4.01 -5.68 6.93
CA ARG A 87 -3.90 -7.09 6.54
C ARG A 87 -2.97 -7.86 7.47
N VAL A 88 -1.81 -7.31 7.83
CA VAL A 88 -0.85 -7.94 8.76
C VAL A 88 -1.45 -8.04 10.17
N LEU A 89 -2.24 -7.05 10.59
CA LEU A 89 -2.92 -7.03 11.89
C LEU A 89 -4.12 -7.98 12.01
N GLY A 90 -4.53 -8.63 10.91
CA GLY A 90 -5.70 -9.51 10.87
C GLY A 90 -7.02 -8.78 10.60
N GLU A 91 -6.98 -7.48 10.36
CA GLU A 91 -8.14 -6.62 10.09
C GLU A 91 -8.50 -6.67 8.60
N TYR A 92 -8.86 -7.86 8.13
CA TYR A 92 -8.95 -8.16 6.71
C TYR A 92 -10.06 -7.38 5.99
N GLU A 93 -11.18 -7.09 6.66
CA GLU A 93 -12.27 -6.27 6.12
C GLU A 93 -11.82 -4.84 5.84
N GLN A 94 -11.09 -4.23 6.77
CA GLN A 94 -10.54 -2.89 6.65
C GLN A 94 -9.49 -2.85 5.54
N ALA A 95 -8.60 -3.85 5.51
CA ALA A 95 -7.63 -4.00 4.43
C ALA A 95 -8.31 -4.06 3.05
N GLU A 96 -9.32 -4.92 2.89
CA GLU A 96 -10.06 -5.02 1.63
C GLU A 96 -10.72 -3.69 1.25
N ARG A 97 -11.38 -3.02 2.20
CA ARG A 97 -12.05 -1.73 1.96
C ARG A 97 -11.07 -0.68 1.43
N VAL A 98 -9.96 -0.49 2.13
CA VAL A 98 -8.93 0.51 1.76
C VAL A 98 -8.30 0.16 0.41
N LEU A 99 -7.97 -1.10 0.17
CA LEU A 99 -7.33 -1.51 -1.09
C LEU A 99 -8.29 -1.44 -2.28
N ARG A 100 -9.60 -1.66 -2.08
CA ARG A 100 -10.61 -1.42 -3.13
C ARG A 100 -10.74 0.06 -3.47
N GLU A 101 -10.72 0.93 -2.47
CA GLU A 101 -10.68 2.39 -2.67
C GLU A 101 -9.45 2.78 -3.49
N ALA A 102 -8.27 2.28 -3.09
CA ALA A 102 -7.02 2.53 -3.78
C ALA A 102 -7.06 2.07 -5.25
N VAL A 103 -7.51 0.85 -5.53
CA VAL A 103 -7.63 0.34 -6.92
C VAL A 103 -8.64 1.14 -7.75
N ALA A 104 -9.69 1.67 -7.13
CA ALA A 104 -10.68 2.50 -7.83
C ALA A 104 -10.16 3.90 -8.15
N GLU A 105 -9.35 4.48 -7.25
CA GLU A 105 -8.74 5.80 -7.43
C GLU A 105 -7.52 5.76 -8.37
N TYR A 106 -6.76 4.66 -8.32
CA TYR A 106 -5.45 4.50 -8.98
C TYR A 106 -5.38 3.21 -9.81
N PRO A 107 -6.19 3.08 -10.87
CA PRO A 107 -6.24 1.86 -11.67
C PRO A 107 -4.92 1.53 -12.42
N GLU A 108 -4.00 2.46 -12.56
CA GLU A 108 -2.68 2.31 -13.17
C GLU A 108 -1.62 1.72 -12.23
N HIS A 109 -1.86 1.76 -10.91
CA HIS A 109 -0.97 1.22 -9.89
C HIS A 109 -1.23 -0.28 -9.69
N ALA A 110 -0.59 -1.09 -10.54
CA ALA A 110 -0.70 -2.55 -10.57
C ALA A 110 -0.53 -3.22 -9.20
N GLU A 111 0.42 -2.72 -8.39
CA GLU A 111 0.69 -3.20 -7.04
C GLU A 111 -0.54 -3.17 -6.14
N LEU A 112 -1.45 -2.21 -6.28
CA LEU A 112 -2.66 -2.13 -5.47
C LEU A 112 -3.58 -3.33 -5.70
N ARG A 113 -3.68 -3.83 -6.95
CA ARG A 113 -4.45 -5.05 -7.27
C ARG A 113 -3.82 -6.28 -6.64
N VAL A 114 -2.49 -6.35 -6.62
CA VAL A 114 -1.74 -7.45 -5.99
C VAL A 114 -1.99 -7.47 -4.48
N PHE A 115 -1.89 -6.33 -3.80
CA PHE A 115 -2.19 -6.24 -2.37
C PHE A 115 -3.67 -6.52 -2.07
N LEU A 116 -4.61 -6.05 -2.91
CA LEU A 116 -6.03 -6.39 -2.79
C LEU A 116 -6.25 -7.90 -2.89
N ALA A 117 -5.59 -8.58 -3.84
CA ALA A 117 -5.67 -10.04 -3.96
C ALA A 117 -5.17 -10.75 -2.69
N MET A 118 -4.09 -10.26 -2.06
CA MET A 118 -3.63 -10.79 -0.77
C MET A 118 -4.66 -10.60 0.35
N ALA A 119 -5.32 -9.44 0.42
CA ALA A 119 -6.40 -9.20 1.39
C ALA A 119 -7.62 -10.10 1.14
N LEU A 120 -8.03 -10.26 -0.12
CA LEU A 120 -9.12 -11.15 -0.53
C LEU A 120 -8.81 -12.61 -0.20
N HIS A 121 -7.56 -13.06 -0.36
CA HIS A 121 -7.13 -14.37 0.07
C HIS A 121 -7.35 -14.58 1.57
N ASN A 122 -6.95 -13.62 2.40
CA ASN A 122 -7.16 -13.71 3.86
C ASN A 122 -8.64 -13.72 4.26
N ARG A 123 -9.51 -13.13 3.42
CA ARG A 123 -10.98 -13.19 3.55
C ARG A 123 -11.60 -14.49 3.04
N GLY A 124 -10.81 -15.44 2.54
CA GLY A 124 -11.31 -16.68 1.93
C GLY A 124 -11.88 -16.51 0.52
N ARG A 125 -11.77 -15.31 -0.08
CA ARG A 125 -12.26 -14.99 -1.44
C ARG A 125 -11.24 -15.40 -2.49
N HIS A 126 -10.83 -16.68 -2.47
CA HIS A 126 -9.69 -17.19 -3.23
C HIS A 126 -9.88 -17.08 -4.75
N ALA A 127 -11.08 -17.35 -5.26
CA ALA A 127 -11.38 -17.26 -6.70
C ALA A 127 -11.18 -15.83 -7.23
N GLU A 128 -11.65 -14.82 -6.49
CA GLU A 128 -11.47 -13.42 -6.89
C GLU A 128 -10.02 -12.96 -6.76
N ALA A 129 -9.33 -13.37 -5.69
CA ALA A 129 -7.90 -13.10 -5.52
C ALA A 129 -7.09 -13.64 -6.70
N MET A 130 -7.32 -14.91 -7.08
CA MET A 130 -6.65 -15.54 -8.21
C MET A 130 -7.01 -14.88 -9.53
N LYS A 131 -8.28 -14.52 -9.73
CA LYS A 131 -8.72 -13.79 -10.91
C LYS A 131 -7.92 -12.49 -11.08
N LEU A 132 -7.85 -11.67 -10.03
CA LEU A 132 -7.10 -10.41 -10.07
C LEU A 132 -5.64 -10.61 -10.45
N LEU A 133 -4.96 -11.58 -9.83
CA LEU A 133 -3.55 -11.86 -10.13
C LEU A 133 -3.34 -12.40 -11.55
N LEU A 134 -4.25 -13.24 -12.06
CA LEU A 134 -4.14 -13.77 -13.42
C LEU A 134 -4.40 -12.69 -14.47
N GLU A 135 -5.36 -11.80 -14.24
CA GLU A 135 -5.60 -10.63 -15.10
C GLU A 135 -4.39 -9.70 -15.09
N GLU A 136 -3.83 -9.41 -13.92
CA GLU A 136 -2.64 -8.57 -13.75
C GLU A 136 -1.41 -9.15 -14.47
N ILE A 137 -1.16 -10.45 -14.31
CA ILE A 137 -0.06 -11.16 -14.97
C ILE A 137 -0.28 -11.20 -16.49
N ALA A 138 -1.51 -11.47 -16.94
CA ALA A 138 -1.80 -11.54 -18.36
C ALA A 138 -1.58 -10.20 -19.06
N ASP A 139 -1.85 -9.08 -18.38
CA ASP A 139 -1.85 -7.75 -18.99
C ASP A 139 -0.50 -7.07 -18.96
N HIS A 140 0.30 -7.32 -17.92
CA HIS A 140 1.51 -6.54 -17.68
C HIS A 140 2.78 -7.39 -17.64
N SER A 141 2.71 -8.72 -17.71
CA SER A 141 3.92 -9.54 -17.73
C SER A 141 4.76 -9.29 -18.99
N ALA A 142 6.05 -9.02 -18.79
CA ALA A 142 7.05 -8.98 -19.85
C ALA A 142 7.62 -10.36 -20.20
N HIS A 143 7.20 -11.43 -19.50
CA HIS A 143 7.72 -12.77 -19.75
C HIS A 143 7.10 -13.35 -21.02
N GLU A 144 7.91 -13.60 -22.06
CA GLU A 144 7.45 -14.05 -23.38
C GLU A 144 6.52 -15.28 -23.31
N GLY A 145 6.85 -16.23 -22.44
CA GLY A 145 6.01 -17.41 -22.22
C GLY A 145 4.62 -17.06 -21.69
N VAL A 146 4.50 -16.09 -20.78
CA VAL A 146 3.19 -15.66 -20.25
C VAL A 146 2.40 -14.92 -21.33
N GLN A 147 3.07 -14.02 -22.06
CA GLN A 147 2.44 -13.26 -23.15
C GLN A 147 1.88 -14.18 -24.25
N SER A 148 2.61 -15.24 -24.60
CA SER A 148 2.16 -16.24 -25.58
C SER A 148 0.84 -16.91 -25.18
N TYR A 149 0.57 -17.01 -23.87
CA TYR A 149 -0.66 -17.58 -23.31
C TYR A 149 -1.62 -16.53 -22.72
N GLN A 150 -1.40 -15.23 -22.92
CA GLN A 150 -2.18 -14.13 -22.33
C GLN A 150 -3.70 -14.34 -22.49
N ARG A 151 -4.14 -14.63 -23.73
CA ARG A 151 -5.57 -14.86 -24.03
C ARG A 151 -6.16 -16.02 -23.23
N ALA A 152 -5.41 -17.11 -23.10
CA ALA A 152 -5.85 -18.28 -22.32
C ALA A 152 -5.88 -17.96 -20.83
N ILE A 153 -4.86 -17.27 -20.31
CA ILE A 153 -4.80 -16.86 -18.90
C ILE A 153 -6.00 -15.98 -18.54
N ARG A 154 -6.30 -14.95 -19.35
CA ARG A 154 -7.50 -14.11 -19.13
C ARG A 154 -8.78 -14.92 -19.23
N PHE A 155 -8.87 -15.83 -20.18
CA PHE A 155 -10.04 -16.68 -20.36
C PHE A 155 -10.30 -17.61 -19.16
N TYR A 156 -9.27 -18.12 -18.51
CA TYR A 156 -9.45 -19.01 -17.36
C TYR A 156 -9.47 -18.28 -16.01
N ALA A 157 -9.14 -16.99 -15.97
CA ALA A 157 -9.04 -16.21 -14.73
C ALA A 157 -10.32 -16.24 -13.87
N ASP A 158 -11.51 -16.30 -14.49
CA ASP A 158 -12.80 -16.39 -13.81
C ASP A 158 -13.44 -17.79 -13.87
N ARG A 159 -12.70 -18.81 -14.33
CA ARG A 159 -13.20 -20.18 -14.61
C ARG A 159 -12.34 -21.29 -14.00
N LEU A 160 -11.54 -20.99 -12.99
CA LEU A 160 -10.57 -21.95 -12.43
C LEU A 160 -11.23 -23.22 -11.87
N ASP A 161 -12.48 -23.14 -11.42
CA ASP A 161 -13.24 -24.26 -10.86
C ASP A 161 -14.18 -24.94 -11.90
N GLU A 162 -14.23 -24.46 -13.14
CA GLU A 162 -15.10 -25.01 -14.18
C GLU A 162 -14.54 -26.31 -14.78
N VAL A 163 -15.37 -27.35 -14.83
CA VAL A 163 -15.05 -28.62 -15.49
C VAL A 163 -15.85 -28.76 -16.78
N TRP A 164 -15.14 -28.87 -17.89
CA TRP A 164 -15.71 -28.93 -19.24
C TRP A 164 -16.06 -30.38 -19.59
N LYS A 165 -17.22 -30.58 -20.24
CA LYS A 165 -17.72 -31.90 -20.67
C LYS A 165 -17.73 -32.04 -22.18
#